data_AF-A0A2S2PDS3-F1
#
_entry.id   AF-A0A2S2PDS3-F1
#
_cell.length_a   1.000
_cell.length_b   1.000
_cell.length_c   1.000
_cell.angle_alpha   90.00
_cell.angle_beta   90.00
_cell.angle_gamma   90.00
#
_symmetry.space_group_name_H-M   'P 1'
#
loop_
_entity.id
_entity.type
_entity.pdbx_description
1 polymer ?
#
loop_
_entity_poly.entity_id
_entity_poly.type
_entity_poly.pdbx_seq_one_letter_code
_entity_poly.pdbx_strand_id
1 'polypeptide(L)'
;KNEQYIAEDLSFMSDFDLHKICTEHRCLNKLGYDLPIQMFLDSGKFQLLNQILPDLKDRGHRVLIFSQFLQILDLLEIYMSHCGHSYLRLDGSTQVQER
;
A
#
# COMPACT_ATOMS: atom_id res chain seq x y z
N LYS A 1 9.77 30.83 6.07
CA LYS A 1 10.55 31.27 4.86
C LYS A 1 10.69 30.18 3.79
N ASN A 2 10.62 28.89 4.13
CA ASN A 2 10.68 27.78 3.15
C ASN A 2 9.33 27.06 2.95
N GLU A 3 8.25 27.53 3.57
CA GLU A 3 6.93 26.86 3.54
C GLU A 3 6.38 26.72 2.11
N GLN A 4 6.63 27.70 1.23
CA GLN A 4 6.17 27.64 -0.16
C GLN A 4 6.82 26.50 -0.94
N TYR A 5 8.13 26.26 -0.76
CA TYR A 5 8.83 25.14 -1.41
C TYR A 5 8.36 23.79 -0.87
N ILE A 6 8.12 23.69 0.44
CA ILE A 6 7.56 22.47 1.03
C ILE A 6 6.17 22.18 0.47
N ALA A 7 5.32 23.21 0.37
CA ALA A 7 3.98 23.04 -0.19
C ALA A 7 4.02 22.65 -1.68
N GLU A 8 4.94 23.22 -2.45
CA GLU A 8 5.18 22.85 -3.84
C GLU A 8 5.61 21.38 -3.96
N ASP A 9 6.61 20.93 -3.20
CA ASP A 9 7.05 19.54 -3.20
C ASP A 9 5.92 18.56 -2.85
N LEU A 10 5.16 18.86 -1.79
CA LEU A 10 4.03 18.02 -1.35
C LEU A 10 2.91 17.98 -2.40
N SER A 11 2.74 19.03 -3.22
CA SER A 11 1.69 19.08 -4.25
C SER A 11 1.91 18.10 -5.40
N PHE A 12 3.14 17.63 -5.61
CA PHE A 12 3.47 16.62 -6.61
C PHE A 12 3.33 15.18 -6.08
N MET A 13 3.04 15.01 -4.79
CA MET A 13 2.96 13.71 -4.13
C MET A 13 1.54 13.13 -4.21
N SER A 14 1.43 11.80 -4.25
CA SER A 14 0.13 11.14 -4.12
C SER A 14 -0.36 11.14 -2.68
N ASP A 15 -1.67 10.97 -2.48
CA ASP A 15 -2.29 10.76 -1.16
C ASP A 15 -1.60 9.66 -0.35
N PHE A 16 -1.16 8.59 -1.03
CA PHE A 16 -0.45 7.48 -0.40
C PHE A 16 0.95 7.89 0.07
N ASP A 17 1.68 8.67 -0.73
CA ASP A 17 3.00 9.15 -0.34
C ASP A 17 2.90 10.17 0.80
N LEU A 18 1.88 11.04 0.77
CA LEU A 18 1.58 11.97 1.87
C LEU A 18 1.22 11.24 3.17
N HIS A 19 0.41 10.18 3.08
CA HIS A 19 0.10 9.33 4.22
C HIS A 19 1.36 8.68 4.81
N LYS A 20 2.27 8.17 3.96
CA LYS A 20 3.56 7.61 4.42
C LYS A 20 4.37 8.65 5.19
N ILE A 21 4.53 9.87 4.64
CA ILE A 21 5.21 10.96 5.35
C ILE A 21 4.58 11.22 6.72
N CYS A 22 3.25 11.26 6.80
CA CYS A 22 2.53 11.52 8.05
C CYS A 22 2.75 10.41 9.09
N THR A 23 2.90 9.16 8.66
CA THR A 23 3.06 8.01 9.56
C THR A 23 4.52 7.72 9.94
N GLU A 24 5.47 7.97 9.03
CA GLU A 24 6.90 7.72 9.24
C GLU A 24 7.57 8.76 10.15
N HIS A 25 7.08 10.01 10.13
CA HIS A 25 7.63 11.07 10.97
C HIS A 25 6.86 11.24 12.26
N ARG A 26 7.50 10.93 13.40
CA ARG A 26 6.92 11.05 14.75
C ARG A 26 6.28 12.41 15.04
N CYS A 27 6.82 13.51 14.49
CA CYS A 27 6.25 14.84 14.69
C CYS A 27 4.89 15.03 13.97
N LEU A 28 4.70 14.37 12.82
CA LEU A 28 3.48 14.45 12.02
C LEU A 28 2.45 13.40 12.44
N ASN A 29 2.90 12.20 12.82
CA ASN A 29 2.00 11.12 13.25
C ASN A 29 1.13 11.52 14.45
N LYS A 30 1.68 12.36 15.34
CA LYS A 30 0.95 12.93 16.48
C LYS A 30 -0.17 13.89 16.11
N LEU A 31 -0.16 14.43 14.88
CA LEU A 31 -1.13 15.40 14.40
C LEU A 31 -2.35 14.73 13.75
N GLY A 32 -2.28 13.43 13.43
CA GLY A 32 -3.42 12.67 12.92
C GLY A 32 -3.86 13.06 11.51
N TYR A 33 -2.90 13.40 10.62
CA TYR A 33 -3.16 13.68 9.21
C TYR A 33 -3.08 12.43 8.31
N ASP A 34 -2.88 11.25 8.90
CA ASP A 34 -2.87 9.99 8.18
C ASP A 34 -4.28 9.58 7.72
N LEU A 35 -4.34 9.02 6.52
CA LEU A 35 -5.60 8.51 5.95
C LEU A 35 -6.02 7.16 6.56
N PRO A 36 -7.33 6.92 6.71
CA PRO A 36 -7.85 5.63 7.14
C PRO A 36 -7.62 4.56 6.06
N ILE A 37 -7.36 3.33 6.50
CA ILE A 37 -7.04 2.20 5.61
C ILE A 37 -8.10 1.94 4.52
N GLN A 38 -9.37 2.20 4.82
CA GLN A 38 -10.48 2.01 3.89
C GLN A 38 -10.32 2.84 2.62
N MET A 39 -9.72 4.03 2.70
CA MET A 39 -9.48 4.87 1.51
C MET A 39 -8.52 4.20 0.53
N PHE A 40 -7.53 3.45 1.01
CA PHE A 40 -6.58 2.74 0.15
C PHE A 40 -7.19 1.51 -0.53
N LEU A 41 -8.22 0.93 0.09
CA LEU A 41 -8.88 -0.28 -0.38
C LEU A 41 -10.19 0.00 -1.15
N ASP A 42 -10.61 1.27 -1.23
CA ASP A 42 -11.82 1.68 -1.94
C ASP A 42 -11.55 1.85 -3.44
N SER A 43 -11.34 0.73 -4.12
CA SER A 43 -11.30 0.70 -5.58
C SER A 43 -11.99 -0.55 -6.13
N GLY A 44 -12.51 -0.48 -7.35
CA GLY A 44 -13.17 -1.63 -7.98
C GLY A 44 -12.27 -2.87 -8.11
N LYS A 45 -10.94 -2.68 -8.23
CA LYS A 45 -9.98 -3.79 -8.26
C LYS A 45 -9.87 -4.48 -6.89
N PHE A 46 -9.78 -3.71 -5.81
CA PHE A 46 -9.76 -4.25 -4.46
C PHE A 46 -11.11 -4.85 -4.08
N GLN A 47 -12.24 -4.24 -4.47
CA GLN A 47 -13.56 -4.83 -4.28
C GLN A 47 -13.70 -6.21 -4.95
N LEU A 48 -13.22 -6.35 -6.19
CA LEU A 48 -13.20 -7.66 -6.86
C LEU A 48 -12.22 -8.63 -6.17
N LEU A 49 -11.04 -8.15 -5.77
CA LEU A 49 -10.05 -8.96 -5.08
C LEU A 49 -10.58 -9.50 -3.74
N ASN A 50 -11.34 -8.69 -3.00
CA ASN A 50 -12.00 -9.06 -1.74
C ASN A 50 -13.00 -10.20 -1.92
N GLN A 51 -13.61 -10.32 -3.11
CA GLN A 51 -14.55 -11.38 -3.42
C GLN A 51 -13.81 -12.65 -3.84
N ILE A 52 -12.84 -12.56 -4.74
CA ILE A 52 -12.25 -13.76 -5.37
C ILE A 52 -11.12 -14.39 -4.54
N LEU A 53 -10.36 -13.59 -3.78
CA LEU A 53 -9.17 -14.10 -3.10
C LEU A 53 -9.51 -15.04 -1.92
N PRO A 54 -10.49 -14.73 -1.04
CA PRO A 54 -10.88 -15.64 0.04
C PRO A 54 -11.35 -16.99 -0.50
N ASP A 55 -12.20 -17.00 -1.52
CA ASP A 55 -12.69 -18.22 -2.17
C ASP A 55 -11.57 -19.06 -2.78
N LEU A 56 -10.56 -18.43 -3.36
CA LEU A 56 -9.39 -19.14 -3.89
C LEU A 56 -8.55 -19.75 -2.78
N LYS A 57 -8.36 -19.02 -1.67
CA LYS A 57 -7.58 -19.48 -0.52
C LYS A 57 -8.27 -20.61 0.23
N ASP A 58 -9.59 -20.53 0.42
CA ASP A 58 -10.38 -21.57 1.09
C ASP A 58 -10.34 -22.91 0.32
N ARG A 59 -10.32 -22.83 -1.01
CA ARG A 59 -10.10 -23.99 -1.90
C ARG A 59 -8.65 -24.47 -1.97
N GLY A 60 -7.73 -23.86 -1.22
CA GLY A 60 -6.32 -24.26 -1.16
C GLY A 60 -5.46 -23.80 -2.35
N HIS A 61 -5.94 -22.88 -3.18
CA HIS A 61 -5.16 -22.36 -4.31
C HIS A 61 -4.04 -21.41 -3.86
N ARG A 62 -2.89 -21.48 -4.54
CA ARG A 62 -1.82 -20.49 -4.45
C ARG A 62 -2.02 -19.43 -5.53
N VAL A 63 -2.06 -18.16 -5.14
CA VAL A 63 -2.37 -17.04 -6.03
C VAL A 63 -1.12 -16.18 -6.20
N LEU A 64 -0.80 -15.83 -7.45
CA LEU A 64 0.24 -14.87 -7.80
C LEU A 64 -0.41 -13.60 -8.33
N ILE A 65 -0.01 -12.45 -7.82
CA ILE A 65 -0.51 -11.13 -8.23
C ILE A 65 0.66 -10.35 -8.81
N PHE A 66 0.49 -9.83 -10.03
CA PHE A 66 1.49 -9.02 -10.70
C PHE A 66 1.00 -7.58 -10.85
N SER A 67 1.91 -6.63 -10.68
CA SER A 67 1.69 -5.22 -10.97
C SER A 67 2.92 -4.64 -11.65
N GLN A 68 2.71 -3.74 -12.61
CA GLN A 68 3.78 -2.94 -13.20
C GLN A 68 4.25 -1.82 -12.25
N PHE A 69 3.40 -1.42 -11.31
CA PHE A 69 3.65 -0.31 -10.39
C PHE A 69 3.96 -0.82 -8.98
N LEU A 70 5.11 -0.41 -8.43
CA LEU A 70 5.53 -0.76 -7.07
C LEU A 70 4.56 -0.24 -6.00
N GLN A 71 4.02 0.97 -6.18
CA GLN A 71 3.04 1.54 -5.25
C GLN A 71 1.79 0.65 -5.11
N ILE A 72 1.38 -0.05 -6.17
CA ILE A 72 0.25 -1.00 -6.09
C ILE A 72 0.64 -2.25 -5.30
N LEU A 73 1.91 -2.68 -5.34
CA LEU A 73 2.39 -3.77 -4.49
C LEU A 73 2.34 -3.35 -3.01
N ASP A 74 2.73 -2.12 -2.67
CA ASP A 74 2.60 -1.60 -1.31
C ASP A 74 1.14 -1.59 -0.83
N LEU A 75 0.19 -1.19 -1.69
CA LEU A 75 -1.24 -1.24 -1.37
C LEU A 75 -1.75 -2.68 -1.20
N LEU A 76 -1.23 -3.62 -2.00
CA LEU A 76 -1.54 -5.03 -1.84
C LEU A 76 -1.03 -5.59 -0.50
N GLU A 77 0.10 -5.11 0.02
CA GLU A 77 0.58 -5.49 1.35
C GLU A 77 -0.36 -5.04 2.47
N ILE A 78 -0.83 -3.79 2.38
CA ILE A 78 -1.83 -3.23 3.29
C ILE A 78 -3.11 -4.07 3.25
N TYR A 79 -3.57 -4.40 2.03
CA TYR A 79 -4.73 -5.26 1.81
C TYR A 79 -4.55 -6.66 2.43
N MET A 80 -3.44 -7.34 2.13
CA MET A 80 -3.17 -8.69 2.65
C MET A 80 -3.09 -8.70 4.17
N SER A 81 -2.46 -7.67 4.76
CA SER A 81 -2.39 -7.50 6.21
C SER A 81 -3.78 -7.25 6.82
N HIS A 82 -4.61 -6.42 6.18
CA HIS A 82 -5.98 -6.15 6.61
C HIS A 82 -6.85 -7.41 6.60
N CYS A 83 -6.69 -8.27 5.60
CA CYS A 83 -7.42 -9.54 5.48
C CYS A 83 -6.79 -10.70 6.25
N GLY A 84 -5.64 -10.51 6.90
CA GLY A 84 -4.93 -11.58 7.62
C GLY A 84 -4.36 -12.67 6.71
N HIS A 85 -4.06 -12.34 5.45
CA HIS A 85 -3.47 -13.26 4.49
C HIS A 85 -1.94 -13.16 4.48
N SER A 86 -1.26 -14.29 4.68
CA SER A 86 0.19 -14.36 4.49
C SER A 86 0.55 -14.24 2.99
N TYR A 87 1.62 -13.51 2.71
CA TYR A 87 2.14 -13.28 1.36
C TYR A 87 3.67 -13.27 1.34
N LEU A 88 4.23 -13.37 0.14
CA LEU A 88 5.63 -13.10 -0.15
C LEU A 88 5.67 -12.07 -1.28
N ARG A 89 6.54 -11.07 -1.17
CA ARG A 89 6.75 -10.06 -2.20
C ARG A 89 8.11 -10.28 -2.86
N LEU A 90 8.10 -10.22 -4.19
CA LEU A 90 9.29 -10.20 -5.03
C LEU A 90 9.17 -9.02 -5.99
N ASP A 91 10.14 -8.10 -5.96
CA ASP A 91 10.21 -6.99 -6.91
C ASP A 91 11.65 -6.64 -7.27
N GLY A 92 11.84 -5.55 -8.02
CA GLY A 92 13.15 -5.11 -8.49
C GLY A 92 14.15 -4.75 -7.39
N SER A 93 13.67 -4.45 -6.18
CA SER A 93 14.50 -4.14 -5.02
C SER A 93 14.93 -5.37 -4.22
N THR A 94 14.29 -6.53 -4.43
CA THR A 94 14.67 -7.78 -3.78
C THR A 94 16.08 -8.21 -4.19
N GLN A 95 16.96 -8.38 -3.20
CA GLN A 95 18.34 -8.80 -3.41
C GLN A 95 18.38 -10.16 -4.14
N VAL A 96 19.36 -10.35 -5.02
CA VAL A 96 19.47 -11.58 -5.82
C VAL A 96 19.56 -12.84 -4.96
N GLN A 97 20.12 -12.73 -3.75
CA GLN A 97 20.25 -13.85 -2.81
C GLN A 97 18.93 -14.24 -2.13
N GLU A 98 17.93 -13.35 -2.12
CA GLU A 98 16.61 -13.54 -1.53
C GLU A 98 15.53 -13.90 -2.58
N ARG A 99 15.93 -14.01 -3.86
CA ARG A 99 15.09 -14.46 -4.97
C ARG A 99 15.13 -15.98 -5.10
#